data_AF-A0AAV5E1U9-F1
#
_entry.id   AF-A0AAV5E1U9-F1
#
_cell.length_a   1.000
_cell.length_b   1.000
_cell.length_c   1.000
_cell.angle_alpha   90.00
_cell.angle_beta   90.00
_cell.angle_gamma   90.00
#
_symmetry.space_group_name_H-M   'P 1'
#
loop_
_entity.id
_entity.type
_entity.pdbx_description
1 polymer ?
#
loop_
_entity_poly.entity_id
_entity_poly.type
_entity_poly.pdbx_seq_one_letter_code
_entity_poly.pdbx_strand_id
1 'polypeptide(L)'
;MAEKQGRIAALEVEGSTLKQTLELLHQEIGSTSSKLNDRRNVASFKNKSTVMEPHLQVTTSHWKQNAVEGERHGMFNSEKNVDKLGGDVVNKKGELNFQMESAQLKIEGIKSKRSALLSDINKSKQILEQEKSVIAGFPAALQQMAMKSLEEEYKALQGDKAEEIQYFQSLDETIKGMKSISDLVKCPCGLEYKVELGREAMDIS
;
A
#
# COMPACT_ATOMS: atom_id res chain seq x y z
N MET A 1 1.19 -40.24 2.31
CA MET A 1 2.35 -39.35 2.51
C MET A 1 2.48 -38.33 1.38
N ALA A 2 2.45 -38.75 0.11
CA ALA A 2 2.52 -37.86 -1.06
C ALA A 2 1.49 -36.70 -1.10
N GLU A 3 0.25 -36.92 -0.67
CA GLU A 3 -0.79 -35.87 -0.69
C GLU A 3 -0.50 -34.72 0.30
N LYS A 4 0.06 -35.04 1.48
CA LYS A 4 0.45 -34.02 2.47
C LYS A 4 1.62 -33.17 1.98
N GLN A 5 2.62 -33.80 1.35
CA GLN A 5 3.75 -33.09 0.74
C GLN A 5 3.30 -32.19 -0.43
N GLY A 6 2.34 -32.63 -1.23
CA GLY A 6 1.75 -31.80 -2.29
C GLY A 6 1.04 -30.55 -1.77
N ARG A 7 0.31 -30.66 -0.65
CA ARG A 7 -0.34 -29.50 -0.01
C ARG A 7 0.67 -28.52 0.59
N ILE A 8 1.76 -29.02 1.17
CA ILE A 8 2.84 -28.16 1.71
C ILE A 8 3.52 -27.39 0.58
N ALA A 9 3.87 -28.06 -0.53
CA ALA A 9 4.46 -27.39 -1.68
C ALA A 9 3.54 -26.33 -2.30
N ALA A 10 2.23 -26.60 -2.36
CA ALA A 10 1.25 -25.61 -2.82
C ALA A 10 1.19 -24.37 -1.92
N LEU A 11 1.20 -24.57 -0.60
CA LEU A 11 1.21 -23.48 0.38
C LEU A 11 2.51 -22.65 0.34
N GLU A 12 3.65 -23.26 0.05
CA GLU A 12 4.92 -22.54 -0.13
C GLU A 12 4.92 -21.63 -1.38
N VAL A 13 4.31 -22.10 -2.46
CA VAL A 13 4.11 -21.32 -3.69
C VAL A 13 3.14 -20.17 -3.44
N GLU A 14 2.02 -20.43 -2.77
CA GLU A 14 1.05 -19.38 -2.40
C GLU A 14 1.67 -18.35 -1.44
N GLY A 15 2.44 -18.80 -0.45
CA GLY A 15 3.15 -17.93 0.50
C GLY A 15 4.19 -17.04 -0.19
N SER A 16 4.93 -17.59 -1.16
CA SER A 16 5.89 -16.84 -1.97
C SER A 16 5.19 -15.79 -2.85
N THR A 17 4.06 -16.17 -3.45
CA THR A 17 3.21 -15.28 -4.27
C THR A 17 2.64 -14.12 -3.43
N LEU A 18 2.17 -14.43 -2.23
CA LEU A 18 1.63 -13.44 -1.31
C LEU A 18 2.71 -12.45 -0.86
N LYS A 19 3.91 -12.95 -0.53
CA LYS A 19 5.07 -12.12 -0.18
C LYS A 19 5.43 -11.16 -1.30
N GLN A 20 5.50 -11.65 -2.54
CA GLN A 20 5.79 -10.83 -3.71
C GLN A 20 4.72 -9.74 -3.93
N THR A 21 3.44 -10.07 -3.74
CA THR A 21 2.33 -9.11 -3.84
C THR A 21 2.43 -8.01 -2.79
N LEU A 22 2.83 -8.37 -1.56
CA LEU A 22 3.04 -7.43 -0.45
C LEU A 22 4.18 -6.44 -0.72
N GLU A 23 5.29 -6.91 -1.28
CA GLU A 23 6.42 -6.05 -1.70
C GLU A 23 6.01 -5.04 -2.78
N LEU A 24 5.25 -5.47 -3.78
CA LEU A 24 4.74 -4.59 -4.83
C LEU A 24 3.80 -3.52 -4.28
N LEU A 25 2.90 -3.88 -3.36
CA LEU A 25 2.00 -2.92 -2.71
C LEU A 25 2.77 -1.89 -1.89
N HIS A 26 3.78 -2.31 -1.12
CA HIS A 26 4.63 -1.37 -0.37
C HIS A 26 5.38 -0.42 -1.30
N GLN A 27 5.89 -0.90 -2.44
CA GLN A 27 6.57 -0.07 -3.42
C GLN A 27 5.62 0.97 -4.06
N GLU A 28 4.40 0.57 -4.39
CA GLU A 28 3.39 1.46 -4.97
C GLU A 28 2.91 2.52 -3.96
N ILE A 29 2.70 2.13 -2.70
CA ILE A 29 2.40 3.07 -1.60
C ILE A 29 3.53 4.08 -1.42
N GLY A 30 4.79 3.63 -1.42
CA GLY A 30 5.95 4.52 -1.34
C GLY A 30 6.03 5.50 -2.51
N SER A 31 5.84 5.00 -3.74
CA SER A 31 5.87 5.82 -4.96
C SER A 31 4.73 6.83 -5.04
N THR A 32 3.54 6.45 -4.61
CA THR A 32 2.37 7.34 -4.60
C THR A 32 2.48 8.37 -3.48
N SER A 33 2.97 7.99 -2.30
CA SER A 33 3.19 8.89 -1.17
C SER A 33 4.21 9.98 -1.49
N SER A 34 5.34 9.64 -2.13
CA SER A 34 6.34 10.63 -2.56
C SER A 34 5.78 11.60 -3.59
N LYS A 35 5.08 11.10 -4.62
CA LYS A 35 4.41 11.92 -5.65
C LYS A 35 3.37 12.88 -5.06
N LEU A 36 2.63 12.45 -4.03
CA LEU A 36 1.66 13.30 -3.34
C LEU A 36 2.34 14.35 -2.46
N ASN A 37 3.46 14.00 -1.80
CA ASN A 37 4.21 14.95 -0.99
C ASN A 37 4.88 16.02 -1.84
N ASP A 38 5.44 15.65 -3.00
CA ASP A 38 6.01 16.61 -3.96
C ASP A 38 4.95 17.57 -4.50
N ARG A 39 3.74 17.07 -4.82
CA ARG A 39 2.60 17.93 -5.19
C ARG A 39 2.19 18.88 -4.07
N ARG A 40 2.21 18.44 -2.81
CA ARG A 40 1.84 19.25 -1.64
C ARG A 40 2.89 20.33 -1.36
N ASN A 41 4.17 20.02 -1.55
CA ASN A 41 5.27 20.98 -1.44
C ASN A 41 5.23 22.05 -2.55
N VAL A 42 4.99 21.66 -3.80
CA VAL A 42 4.83 22.61 -4.92
C VAL A 42 3.61 23.52 -4.73
N ALA A 43 2.51 23.02 -4.16
CA ALA A 43 1.36 23.85 -3.79
C ALA A 43 1.66 24.79 -2.61
N SER A 44 2.48 24.35 -1.64
CA SER A 44 2.87 25.17 -0.49
C SER A 44 3.82 26.32 -0.85
N PHE A 45 4.63 26.20 -1.90
CA PHE A 45 5.48 27.29 -2.38
C PHE A 45 4.69 28.43 -3.07
N LYS A 46 3.46 28.19 -3.54
CA LYS A 46 2.58 29.23 -4.08
C LYS A 46 1.84 30.03 -3.01
N ASN A 47 1.79 29.55 -1.77
CA ASN A 47 0.96 30.11 -0.70
C ASN A 47 1.79 30.70 0.45
N LYS A 48 3.03 31.13 0.20
CA LYS A 48 3.79 31.98 1.13
C LYS A 48 3.59 33.46 0.83
N SER A 49 2.34 33.90 0.86
CA SER A 49 2.02 35.27 1.26
C SER A 49 0.83 35.18 2.21
N THR A 50 0.92 35.94 3.29
CA THR A 50 -0.08 36.13 4.35
C THR A 50 -0.11 35.06 5.44
N VAL A 51 0.71 35.30 6.45
CA VAL A 51 0.55 34.85 7.84
C VAL A 51 -0.79 35.37 8.39
N MET A 52 -1.60 34.49 8.99
CA MET A 52 -2.22 34.66 10.32
C MET A 52 -3.15 33.47 10.63
N GLU A 53 -2.99 32.93 11.83
CA GLU A 53 -3.73 31.80 12.43
C GLU A 53 -5.07 32.28 13.07
N PRO A 54 -5.90 31.43 13.72
CA PRO A 54 -7.22 31.09 13.20
C PRO A 54 -8.38 31.54 14.12
N HIS A 55 -9.49 31.99 13.55
CA HIS A 55 -10.74 32.05 14.32
C HIS A 55 -11.94 31.55 13.51
N LEU A 56 -12.47 30.45 14.02
CA LEU A 56 -13.81 29.89 13.88
C LEU A 56 -14.89 30.96 13.63
N GLN A 57 -15.67 30.84 12.55
CA GLN A 57 -17.14 30.93 12.59
C GLN A 57 -17.82 30.62 11.25
N VAL A 58 -18.86 29.80 11.39
CA VAL A 58 -19.93 29.46 10.45
C VAL A 58 -20.53 30.71 9.80
N THR A 59 -20.84 30.68 8.50
CA THR A 59 -22.16 31.11 7.98
C THR A 59 -22.36 30.78 6.51
N THR A 60 -23.53 30.22 6.24
CA THR A 60 -24.19 29.96 4.97
C THR A 60 -24.49 31.26 4.21
N SER A 61 -24.19 31.35 2.91
CA SER A 61 -24.89 32.23 1.95
C SER A 61 -24.58 31.77 0.52
N HIS A 62 -25.56 31.25 -0.23
CA HIS A 62 -26.42 31.98 -1.17
C HIS A 62 -25.64 32.82 -2.20
N TRP A 63 -25.23 32.18 -3.29
CA TRP A 63 -24.76 32.85 -4.50
C TRP A 63 -25.97 33.32 -5.33
N LYS A 64 -26.27 34.62 -5.27
CA LYS A 64 -27.21 35.28 -6.19
C LYS A 64 -26.43 35.79 -7.39
N GLN A 65 -26.88 35.38 -8.59
CA GLN A 65 -26.60 36.05 -9.86
C GLN A 65 -26.92 37.54 -9.75
N ASN A 66 -26.05 38.40 -10.25
CA ASN A 66 -26.41 39.71 -10.78
C ASN A 66 -25.71 39.88 -12.12
N ALA A 67 -26.51 39.83 -13.19
CA ALA A 67 -26.23 40.54 -14.42
C ALA A 67 -26.58 42.01 -14.17
N VAL A 68 -25.65 42.93 -14.43
CA VAL A 68 -25.98 44.33 -14.71
C VAL A 68 -25.14 44.79 -15.88
N GLU A 69 -25.89 45.24 -16.86
CA GLU A 69 -25.52 45.79 -18.15
C GLU A 69 -25.13 47.27 -18.00
N GLY A 70 -24.16 47.69 -18.83
CA GLY A 70 -24.09 49.05 -19.37
C GLY A 70 -23.36 50.11 -18.55
N GLU A 71 -22.12 50.41 -18.93
CA GLU A 71 -21.71 51.82 -19.08
C GLU A 71 -20.57 51.96 -20.09
N ARG A 72 -20.87 52.63 -21.21
CA ARG A 72 -19.90 53.14 -22.18
C ARG A 72 -19.36 54.45 -21.61
N HIS A 73 -18.04 54.65 -21.65
CA HIS A 73 -17.34 55.86 -22.15
C HIS A 73 -15.85 55.73 -21.84
N GLY A 74 -15.01 55.89 -22.87
CA GLY A 74 -13.56 55.82 -22.77
C GLY A 74 -12.94 56.13 -24.13
N MET A 75 -13.02 57.40 -24.50
CA MET A 75 -12.47 57.96 -25.73
C MET A 75 -10.94 57.98 -25.62
N PHE A 76 -10.22 57.29 -26.50
CA PHE A 76 -8.83 57.62 -26.81
C PHE A 76 -8.60 57.38 -28.30
N ASN A 77 -8.59 58.47 -29.06
CA ASN A 77 -8.05 58.49 -30.40
C ASN A 77 -6.52 58.48 -30.29
N SER A 78 -5.87 57.54 -30.97
CA SER A 78 -4.56 57.80 -31.56
C SER A 78 -4.55 57.17 -32.95
N GLU A 79 -4.38 58.05 -33.92
CA GLU A 79 -4.43 57.81 -35.35
C GLU A 79 -3.13 57.16 -35.84
N LYS A 80 -3.30 56.30 -36.87
CA LYS A 80 -2.30 55.87 -37.88
C LYS A 80 -1.21 54.88 -37.45
N ASN A 81 -1.43 53.61 -37.80
CA ASN A 81 -0.75 53.01 -38.96
C ASN A 81 -1.49 51.71 -39.36
N VAL A 82 -2.26 51.77 -40.45
CA VAL A 82 -2.75 50.57 -41.12
C VAL A 82 -1.74 50.31 -42.23
N ASP A 83 -0.84 49.36 -42.01
CA ASP A 83 -0.36 48.53 -43.10
C ASP A 83 0.29 47.25 -42.55
N LYS A 84 -0.26 46.12 -43.00
CA LYS A 84 0.21 44.72 -42.82
C LYS A 84 0.02 44.05 -41.46
N LEU A 85 -1.22 43.69 -41.09
CA LEU A 85 -1.44 42.57 -40.14
C LEU A 85 -2.84 41.90 -40.22
N GLY A 86 -3.54 42.02 -41.34
CA GLY A 86 -4.93 41.57 -41.48
C GLY A 86 -5.15 40.04 -41.55
N GLY A 87 -4.11 39.25 -41.80
CA GLY A 87 -4.24 37.78 -41.94
C GLY A 87 -4.05 36.99 -40.64
N ASP A 88 -3.31 37.53 -39.67
CA ASP A 88 -2.79 36.74 -38.54
C ASP A 88 -3.66 36.83 -37.27
N VAL A 89 -4.46 37.91 -37.14
CA VAL A 89 -5.34 38.14 -35.97
C VAL A 89 -6.64 37.34 -36.05
N VAL A 90 -7.17 37.11 -37.26
CA VAL A 90 -8.42 36.36 -37.47
C VAL A 90 -8.23 34.87 -37.23
N ASN A 91 -7.11 34.29 -37.69
CA ASN A 91 -6.77 32.87 -37.44
C ASN A 91 -6.51 32.59 -35.95
N LYS A 92 -5.83 33.49 -35.23
CA LYS A 92 -5.58 33.34 -33.79
C LYS A 92 -6.85 33.39 -32.94
N LYS A 93 -7.84 34.20 -33.34
CA LYS A 93 -9.13 34.28 -32.64
C LYS A 93 -9.98 33.01 -32.83
N GLY A 94 -9.98 32.42 -34.03
CA GLY A 94 -10.63 31.14 -34.30
C GLY A 94 -10.02 29.99 -33.51
N GLU A 95 -8.69 29.92 -33.47
CA GLU A 95 -7.93 28.92 -32.69
C GLU A 95 -8.23 29.02 -31.18
N LEU A 96 -8.22 30.24 -30.62
CA LEU A 96 -8.55 30.46 -29.21
C LEU A 96 -9.99 30.03 -28.87
N ASN A 97 -10.95 30.28 -29.77
CA ASN A 97 -12.33 29.84 -29.57
C ASN A 97 -12.45 28.30 -29.57
N PHE A 98 -11.77 27.62 -30.50
CA PHE A 98 -11.75 26.16 -30.54
C PHE A 98 -11.12 25.55 -29.27
N GLN A 99 -10.03 26.15 -28.78
CA GLN A 99 -9.41 25.74 -27.52
C GLN A 99 -10.34 25.98 -26.32
N MET A 100 -11.08 27.09 -26.31
CA MET A 100 -12.06 27.40 -25.26
C MET A 100 -13.21 26.38 -25.24
N GLU A 101 -13.78 26.05 -26.40
CA GLU A 101 -14.83 25.03 -26.52
C GLU A 101 -14.32 23.64 -26.11
N SER A 102 -13.12 23.26 -26.55
CA SER A 102 -12.46 22.01 -26.14
C SER A 102 -12.24 21.95 -24.62
N ALA A 103 -11.80 23.06 -24.01
CA ALA A 103 -11.61 23.16 -22.57
C ALA A 103 -12.96 23.07 -21.81
N GLN A 104 -14.00 23.70 -22.33
CA GLN A 104 -15.34 23.65 -21.75
C GLN A 104 -15.92 22.23 -21.76
N LEU A 105 -15.76 21.50 -22.87
CA LEU A 105 -16.16 20.09 -22.97
C LEU A 105 -15.38 19.20 -21.99
N LYS A 106 -14.07 19.43 -21.82
CA LYS A 106 -13.26 18.70 -20.83
C LYS A 106 -13.72 18.99 -19.40
N ILE A 107 -14.09 20.23 -19.08
CA ILE A 107 -14.62 20.62 -17.77
C ILE A 107 -15.95 19.90 -17.49
N GLU A 108 -16.86 19.88 -18.46
CA GLU A 108 -18.14 19.19 -18.29
C GLU A 108 -17.94 17.67 -18.11
N GLY A 109 -17.01 17.08 -18.87
CA GLY A 109 -16.60 15.69 -18.68
C GLY A 109 -16.04 15.41 -17.28
N ILE A 110 -15.19 16.30 -16.74
CA ILE A 110 -14.69 16.19 -15.37
C ILE A 110 -15.81 16.31 -14.35
N LYS A 111 -16.75 17.23 -14.56
CA LYS A 111 -17.90 17.45 -13.67
C LYS A 111 -18.81 16.22 -13.63
N SER A 112 -19.09 15.61 -14.78
CA SER A 112 -19.84 14.36 -14.86
C SER A 112 -19.14 13.23 -14.11
N LYS A 113 -17.82 13.05 -14.31
CA LYS A 113 -17.03 12.04 -13.59
C LYS A 113 -17.01 12.27 -12.08
N ARG A 114 -16.93 13.53 -11.64
CA ARG A 114 -17.00 13.91 -10.21
C ARG A 114 -18.34 13.50 -9.60
N SER A 115 -19.45 13.75 -10.30
CA SER A 115 -20.78 13.35 -9.82
C SER A 115 -20.93 11.82 -9.73
N ALA A 116 -20.38 11.08 -10.70
CA ALA A 116 -20.37 9.62 -10.66
C ALA A 116 -19.57 9.08 -9.46
N LEU A 117 -18.35 9.58 -9.26
CA LEU A 117 -17.51 9.21 -8.11
C LEU A 117 -18.20 9.52 -6.77
N LEU A 118 -18.88 10.66 -6.67
CA LEU A 118 -19.61 11.02 -5.46
C LEU A 118 -20.76 10.05 -5.17
N SER A 119 -21.46 9.59 -6.21
CA SER A 119 -22.48 8.55 -6.10
C SER A 119 -21.89 7.24 -5.60
N ASP A 120 -20.75 6.81 -6.16
CA ASP A 120 -20.09 5.57 -5.76
C ASP A 120 -19.55 5.62 -4.33
N ILE A 121 -18.96 6.75 -3.91
CA ILE A 121 -18.55 6.98 -2.51
C ILE A 121 -19.73 6.81 -1.56
N ASN A 122 -20.89 7.36 -1.90
CA ASN A 122 -22.09 7.24 -1.06
C ASN A 122 -22.58 5.80 -0.98
N LYS A 123 -22.56 5.04 -2.09
CA LYS A 123 -22.90 3.61 -2.09
C LYS A 123 -21.94 2.80 -1.23
N SER A 124 -20.62 3.02 -1.39
CA SER A 124 -19.60 2.35 -0.58
C SER A 124 -19.78 2.65 0.91
N LYS A 125 -20.10 3.90 1.27
CA LYS A 125 -20.39 4.28 2.66
C LYS A 125 -21.61 3.52 3.20
N GLN A 126 -22.66 3.37 2.40
CA GLN A 126 -23.86 2.63 2.80
C GLN A 126 -23.56 1.15 3.03
N ILE A 127 -22.79 0.52 2.13
CA ILE A 127 -22.36 -0.88 2.25
C ILE A 127 -21.53 -1.06 3.53
N LEU A 128 -20.59 -0.16 3.80
CA LEU A 128 -19.74 -0.24 4.99
C LEU A 128 -20.55 -0.15 6.29
N GLU A 129 -21.52 0.76 6.36
CA GLU A 129 -22.40 0.84 7.53
C GLU A 129 -23.29 -0.40 7.68
N GLN A 130 -23.76 -0.96 6.57
CA GLN A 130 -24.51 -2.22 6.57
C GLN A 130 -23.64 -3.37 7.11
N GLU A 131 -22.43 -3.55 6.59
CA GLU A 131 -21.51 -4.59 7.06
C GLU A 131 -21.16 -4.42 8.54
N LYS A 132 -20.91 -3.19 8.98
CA LYS A 132 -20.65 -2.89 10.39
C LYS A 132 -21.83 -3.28 11.28
N SER A 133 -23.06 -3.05 10.83
CA SER A 133 -24.26 -3.47 11.54
C SER A 133 -24.42 -5.00 11.59
N VAL A 134 -24.08 -5.69 10.49
CA VAL A 134 -24.07 -7.16 10.42
C VAL A 134 -23.04 -7.72 11.40
N ILE A 135 -21.84 -7.16 11.42
CA ILE A 135 -20.77 -7.55 12.34
C ILE A 135 -21.24 -7.37 13.79
N ALA A 136 -21.85 -6.21 14.10
CA ALA A 136 -22.40 -5.92 15.42
C ALA A 136 -23.53 -6.88 15.84
N GLY A 137 -24.23 -7.50 14.88
CA GLY A 137 -25.27 -8.49 15.11
C GLY A 137 -24.76 -9.88 15.50
N PHE A 138 -23.46 -10.17 15.32
CA PHE A 138 -22.89 -11.42 15.82
C PHE A 138 -22.77 -11.42 17.36
N PRO A 139 -22.99 -12.58 18.01
CA PRO A 139 -22.74 -12.74 19.43
C PRO A 139 -21.35 -12.23 19.84
N ALA A 140 -21.26 -11.49 20.94
CA ALA A 140 -20.00 -10.91 21.46
C ALA A 140 -18.91 -11.98 21.66
N ALA A 141 -19.31 -13.21 22.00
CA ALA A 141 -18.40 -14.35 22.06
C ALA A 141 -17.73 -14.62 20.70
N LEU A 142 -18.45 -14.62 19.59
CA LEU A 142 -17.86 -14.83 18.26
C LEU A 142 -16.98 -13.64 17.81
N GLN A 143 -17.33 -12.41 18.21
CA GLN A 143 -16.53 -11.22 17.91
C GLN A 143 -15.17 -11.21 18.65
N GLN A 144 -15.10 -11.73 19.88
CA GLN A 144 -13.88 -11.69 20.70
C GLN A 144 -13.09 -13.00 20.73
N MET A 145 -13.77 -14.15 20.69
CA MET A 145 -13.17 -15.47 20.93
C MET A 145 -12.33 -15.93 19.74
N ALA A 146 -12.71 -15.60 18.50
CA ALA A 146 -12.00 -16.09 17.31
C ALA A 146 -10.63 -15.46 17.10
N MET A 147 -10.44 -14.16 17.36
CA MET A 147 -9.13 -13.51 17.19
C MET A 147 -8.17 -13.76 18.35
N LYS A 148 -8.65 -13.63 19.60
CA LYS A 148 -7.78 -13.80 20.78
C LYS A 148 -7.30 -15.23 20.95
N SER A 149 -8.20 -16.20 20.80
CA SER A 149 -7.85 -17.63 20.90
C SER A 149 -6.85 -18.02 19.82
N LEU A 150 -7.02 -17.53 18.58
CA LEU A 150 -6.08 -17.82 17.49
C LEU A 150 -4.70 -17.19 17.73
N GLU A 151 -4.65 -15.98 18.28
CA GLU A 151 -3.39 -15.31 18.63
C GLU A 151 -2.63 -16.04 19.75
N GLU A 152 -3.35 -16.54 20.75
CA GLU A 152 -2.78 -17.33 21.86
C GLU A 152 -2.22 -18.67 21.36
N GLU A 153 -2.98 -19.41 20.56
CA GLU A 153 -2.52 -20.67 19.93
C GLU A 153 -1.28 -20.46 19.04
N TYR A 154 -1.25 -19.37 18.27
CA TYR A 154 -0.09 -19.03 17.45
C TYR A 154 1.16 -18.73 18.29
N LYS A 155 1.00 -18.09 19.45
CA LYS A 155 2.11 -17.85 20.39
C LYS A 155 2.57 -19.14 21.06
N ALA A 156 1.65 -20.03 21.44
CA ALA A 156 1.99 -21.35 21.97
C ALA A 156 2.81 -22.17 20.97
N LEU A 157 2.35 -22.22 19.71
CA LEU A 157 3.05 -22.95 18.64
C LEU A 157 4.44 -22.37 18.33
N GLN A 158 4.63 -21.06 18.44
CA GLN A 158 5.96 -20.45 18.34
C GLN A 158 6.87 -20.85 19.50
N GLY A 159 6.33 -20.95 20.72
CA GLY A 159 7.04 -21.47 21.88
C GLY A 159 7.50 -22.90 21.64
N ASP A 160 6.59 -23.79 21.24
CA ASP A 160 6.88 -25.19 20.94
C ASP A 160 7.97 -25.32 19.88
N LYS A 161 7.88 -24.53 18.80
CA LYS A 161 8.91 -24.50 17.74
C LYS A 161 10.29 -24.10 18.29
N ALA A 162 10.34 -23.12 19.19
CA ALA A 162 11.60 -22.70 19.79
C ALA A 162 12.20 -23.78 20.70
N GLU A 163 11.36 -24.46 21.48
CA GLU A 163 11.75 -25.59 22.32
C GLU A 163 12.26 -26.77 21.48
N GLU A 164 11.56 -27.11 20.40
CA GLU A 164 11.95 -28.17 19.47
C GLU A 164 13.32 -27.88 18.83
N ILE A 165 13.57 -26.62 18.42
CA ILE A 165 14.87 -26.18 17.90
C ILE A 165 15.97 -26.37 18.96
N GLN A 166 15.72 -26.01 20.21
CA GLN A 166 16.69 -26.17 21.30
C GLN A 166 16.98 -27.65 21.59
N TYR A 167 15.95 -28.50 21.56
CA TYR A 167 16.10 -29.94 21.71
C TYR A 167 16.98 -30.53 20.60
N PHE A 168 16.71 -30.19 19.34
CA PHE A 168 17.54 -30.65 18.22
C PHE A 168 18.98 -30.15 18.29
N GLN A 169 19.20 -28.91 18.73
CA GLN A 169 20.55 -28.38 18.96
C GLN A 169 21.29 -29.17 20.04
N SER A 170 20.62 -29.48 21.16
CA SER A 170 21.21 -30.28 22.24
C SER A 170 21.57 -31.69 21.79
N LEU A 171 20.72 -32.32 20.96
CA LEU A 171 21.02 -33.63 20.37
C LEU A 171 22.24 -33.56 19.45
N ASP A 172 22.33 -32.54 18.59
CA ASP A 172 23.47 -32.37 17.68
C ASP A 172 24.78 -32.15 18.47
N GLU A 173 24.75 -31.35 19.54
CA GLU A 173 25.88 -31.18 20.45
C GLU A 173 26.29 -32.50 21.12
N THR A 174 25.31 -33.28 21.60
CA THR A 174 25.56 -34.60 22.19
C THR A 174 26.21 -35.55 21.19
N ILE A 175 25.69 -35.59 19.96
CA ILE A 175 26.24 -36.42 18.87
C ILE A 175 27.66 -35.98 18.52
N LYS A 176 27.93 -34.66 18.44
CA LYS A 176 29.28 -34.13 18.21
C LYS A 176 30.23 -34.54 19.34
N GLY A 177 29.78 -34.47 20.60
CA GLY A 177 30.52 -34.96 21.76
C GLY A 177 30.88 -36.43 21.60
N MET A 178 29.90 -37.30 21.33
CA MET A 178 30.11 -38.74 21.15
C MET A 178 31.05 -39.06 19.98
N LYS A 179 30.96 -38.34 18.86
CA LYS A 179 31.84 -38.50 17.69
C LYS A 179 33.30 -38.11 17.98
N SER A 180 33.55 -37.26 18.97
CA SER A 180 34.90 -36.84 19.37
C SER A 180 35.59 -37.81 20.33
N ILE A 181 34.85 -38.78 20.89
CA ILE A 181 35.40 -39.82 21.75
C ILE A 181 36.07 -40.86 20.85
N SER A 182 37.39 -40.87 20.84
CA SER A 182 38.21 -41.94 20.27
C SER A 182 39.12 -42.50 21.35
N ASP A 183 38.78 -43.68 21.88
CA ASP A 183 39.54 -44.30 22.96
C ASP A 183 40.54 -45.32 22.41
N LEU A 184 41.75 -45.26 22.95
CA LEU A 184 42.79 -46.26 22.73
C LEU A 184 42.60 -47.39 23.72
N VAL A 185 42.12 -48.53 23.22
CA VAL A 185 41.91 -49.73 24.01
C VAL A 185 43.15 -50.61 23.94
N LYS A 186 43.76 -50.88 25.09
CA LYS A 186 44.86 -51.85 25.21
C LYS A 186 44.32 -53.27 25.36
N CYS A 187 44.69 -54.13 24.42
CA CYS A 187 44.53 -55.57 24.55
C CYS A 187 45.54 -56.11 25.58
N PRO A 188 45.17 -57.12 26.39
CA PRO A 188 46.11 -57.85 27.25
C PRO A 188 47.30 -58.45 26.49
N CYS A 189 47.16 -58.64 25.18
CA CYS A 189 48.20 -59.06 24.26
C CYS A 189 49.23 -57.97 23.90
N GLY A 190 49.09 -56.75 24.43
CA GLY A 190 50.00 -55.62 24.18
C GLY A 190 49.66 -54.76 22.95
N LEU A 191 48.65 -55.15 22.16
CA LEU A 191 48.19 -54.38 21.01
C LEU A 191 47.24 -53.25 21.44
N GLU A 192 47.40 -52.07 20.86
CA GLU A 192 46.52 -50.92 21.05
C GLU A 192 45.56 -50.80 19.85
N TYR A 193 44.27 -50.63 20.13
CA TYR A 193 43.23 -50.44 19.12
C TYR A 193 42.58 -49.08 19.32
N LYS A 194 42.54 -48.28 18.25
CA LYS A 194 41.75 -47.05 18.23
C LYS A 194 40.30 -47.41 17.92
N VAL A 195 39.41 -47.23 18.89
CA VAL A 195 37.98 -47.45 18.69
C VAL A 195 37.34 -46.12 18.31
N GLU A 196 36.70 -46.10 17.14
CA GLU A 196 35.92 -44.96 16.65
C GLU A 196 34.47 -45.43 16.42
N LEU A 197 33.49 -44.57 16.71
CA LEU A 197 32.10 -44.83 16.34
C LEU A 197 31.97 -44.74 14.80
N GLY A 198 31.53 -45.83 14.17
CA GLY A 198 31.46 -45.95 12.72
C GLY A 198 30.63 -44.83 12.07
N ARG A 199 31.21 -44.18 11.05
CA ARG A 199 30.51 -43.25 10.15
C ARG A 199 29.64 -44.03 9.17
N GLU A 200 28.55 -44.63 9.63
CA GLU A 200 27.49 -45.01 8.70
C GLU A 200 26.60 -43.79 8.50
N ALA A 201 26.76 -43.14 7.35
CA ALA A 201 25.84 -42.10 6.92
C ALA A 201 24.48 -42.78 6.72
N MET A 202 23.53 -42.53 7.62
CA MET A 202 22.13 -42.78 7.30
C MET A 202 21.72 -41.74 6.27
N ASP A 203 21.83 -42.12 4.99
CA ASP A 203 21.12 -41.44 3.91
C ASP A 203 19.62 -41.63 4.17
N ILE A 204 19.02 -40.65 4.84
CA ILE A 204 17.57 -40.57 4.99
C ILE A 204 17.04 -40.04 3.66
N SER A 205 16.61 -40.97 2.81
CA SER A 205 15.87 -40.69 1.56
C SER A 205 14.48 -40.13 1.83
#